data_AF-A0A2G6HWT5-F1
#
_entry.id   AF-A0A2G6HWT5-F1
#
_cell.length_a   1.000
_cell.length_b   1.000
_cell.length_c   1.000
_cell.angle_alpha   90.00
_cell.angle_beta   90.00
_cell.angle_gamma   90.00
#
_symmetry.space_group_name_H-M   'P 1'
#
loop_
_entity.id
_entity.type
_entity.pdbx_description
1 polymer ?
#
loop_
_entity_poly.entity_id
_entity_poly.type
_entity_poly.pdbx_seq_one_letter_code
_entity_poly.pdbx_strand_id
1 'polypeptide(L)'
;MDYSKVLCAKNEEGKMKFAEDGELLIAASPGAKCKVKLRKTDHFFVGLQSGKPSLYGWVKDVKDPISVEELIEKVKLSPGLVHIGRDIKDIKKQIHFTMNGIIKLKEGTPVLTDFSDKSFKDKTQVQKIHKVFLK
;
A
#
# COMPACT_ATOMS: atom_id res chain seq x y z
N MET A 1 11.22 1.51 15.03
CA MET A 1 10.54 0.23 14.70
C MET A 1 10.84 0.03 13.25
N ASP A 2 11.42 -1.11 12.92
CA ASP A 2 12.10 -1.28 11.66
C ASP A 2 11.48 -2.45 10.92
N TYR A 3 11.42 -2.34 9.59
CA TYR A 3 10.76 -3.32 8.73
C TYR A 3 11.78 -3.97 7.80
N SER A 4 11.91 -5.29 7.92
CA SER A 4 12.70 -6.13 7.01
C SER A 4 11.95 -6.56 5.75
N LYS A 5 10.67 -6.18 5.64
CA LYS A 5 9.82 -6.42 4.47
C LYS A 5 9.16 -5.13 4.05
N VAL A 6 9.11 -4.93 2.74
CA VAL A 6 8.46 -3.79 2.10
C VAL A 6 7.50 -4.27 1.02
N LEU A 7 6.60 -3.39 0.63
CA LEU A 7 5.75 -3.60 -0.52
C LEU A 7 6.31 -2.84 -1.72
N CYS A 8 6.51 -3.52 -2.83
CA CYS A 8 6.99 -2.91 -4.07
C CYS A 8 5.98 -3.07 -5.21
N ALA A 9 5.93 -2.09 -6.09
CA ALA A 9 5.28 -2.24 -7.39
C ALA A 9 6.08 -3.21 -8.26
N LYS A 10 5.37 -4.00 -9.07
CA LYS A 10 5.97 -4.84 -10.08
C LYS A 10 5.24 -4.65 -11.40
N ASN A 11 5.89 -4.13 -12.41
CA ASN A 11 5.27 -3.86 -13.70
C ASN A 11 5.38 -5.12 -14.59
N GLU A 12 4.35 -5.95 -14.54
CA GLU A 12 4.18 -7.10 -15.45
C GLU A 12 2.94 -6.80 -16.29
N GLU A 13 3.03 -7.05 -17.60
CA GLU A 13 1.97 -6.74 -18.57
C GLU A 13 0.59 -7.26 -18.10
N GLY A 14 -0.44 -6.41 -18.25
CA GLY A 14 -1.84 -6.83 -18.15
C GLY A 14 -2.55 -6.65 -16.80
N LYS A 15 -1.95 -6.00 -15.80
CA LYS A 15 -2.61 -5.73 -14.50
C LYS A 15 -2.49 -4.25 -14.15
N MET A 16 -3.59 -3.62 -13.73
CA MET A 16 -3.73 -2.17 -13.48
C MET A 16 -2.69 -1.61 -12.50
N LYS A 17 -1.53 -1.22 -13.06
CA LYS A 17 -0.32 -0.80 -12.36
C LYS A 17 0.18 0.48 -13.04
N PHE A 18 -0.01 1.61 -12.37
CA PHE A 18 0.49 2.89 -12.88
C PHE A 18 1.80 3.30 -12.19
N ALA A 19 2.03 2.75 -10.99
CA ALA A 19 3.28 2.84 -10.27
C ALA A 19 4.45 2.25 -11.08
N GLU A 20 5.64 2.85 -10.92
CA GLU A 20 6.88 2.45 -11.57
C GLU A 20 7.42 1.14 -11.00
N ASP A 21 8.13 0.37 -11.83
CA ASP A 21 8.63 -0.93 -11.40
C ASP A 21 9.63 -0.80 -10.25
N GLY A 22 9.46 -1.62 -9.21
CA GLY A 22 10.33 -1.62 -8.03
C GLY A 22 10.06 -0.52 -7.01
N GLU A 23 9.15 0.42 -7.27
CA GLU A 23 8.88 1.51 -6.32
C GLU A 23 8.19 1.04 -5.05
N LEU A 24 8.47 1.71 -3.93
CA LEU A 24 7.81 1.42 -2.65
C LEU A 24 6.33 1.79 -2.70
N LEU A 25 5.51 0.95 -2.08
CA LEU A 25 4.06 1.09 -2.04
C LEU A 25 3.57 1.25 -0.60
N ILE A 26 2.67 2.20 -0.39
CA ILE A 26 1.91 2.38 0.85
C ILE A 26 0.42 2.34 0.54
N ALA A 27 -0.38 1.70 1.40
CA ALA A 27 -1.82 1.68 1.23
C ALA A 27 -2.38 3.11 1.26
N ALA A 28 -3.28 3.41 0.32
CA ALA A 28 -4.02 4.66 0.36
C ALA A 28 -4.92 4.69 1.60
N SER A 29 -5.09 5.88 2.18
CA SER A 29 -5.97 6.07 3.33
C SER A 29 -7.45 5.84 2.99
N PRO A 30 -8.27 5.42 3.96
CA PRO A 30 -9.72 5.32 3.78
C PRO A 30 -10.33 6.59 3.20
N GLY A 31 -11.12 6.44 2.14
CA GLY A 31 -11.75 7.55 1.41
C GLY A 31 -10.83 8.28 0.41
N ALA A 32 -9.58 7.84 0.24
CA ALA A 32 -8.71 8.36 -0.82
C ALA A 32 -9.28 7.99 -2.20
N LYS A 33 -9.49 9.00 -3.05
CA LYS A 33 -10.02 8.81 -4.39
C LYS A 33 -8.90 8.60 -5.40
N CYS A 34 -8.94 7.48 -6.12
CA CYS A 34 -8.06 7.25 -7.26
C CYS A 34 -8.56 8.08 -8.45
N LYS A 35 -7.70 8.95 -9.01
CA LYS A 35 -8.04 9.75 -10.20
C LYS A 35 -8.05 8.93 -11.50
N VAL A 36 -7.53 7.70 -11.46
CA VAL A 36 -7.48 6.80 -12.61
C VAL A 36 -8.61 5.78 -12.49
N LYS A 37 -9.23 5.40 -13.62
CA LYS A 37 -10.30 4.38 -13.66
C LYS A 37 -9.76 3.00 -13.28
N LEU A 38 -9.65 2.73 -11.98
CA LEU A 38 -9.59 1.37 -11.44
C LEU A 38 -11.02 0.81 -11.43
N ARG A 39 -11.20 -0.44 -11.85
CA ARG A 39 -12.54 -1.07 -12.05
C ARG A 39 -13.48 -1.01 -10.83
N LYS A 40 -12.96 -0.78 -9.63
CA LYS A 40 -13.69 -0.57 -8.37
C LYS A 40 -12.86 0.39 -7.51
N THR A 41 -13.36 1.58 -7.20
CA THR A 41 -12.59 2.61 -6.45
C THR A 41 -12.65 2.39 -4.94
N ASP A 42 -11.52 2.76 -4.30
CA ASP A 42 -11.21 3.00 -2.88
C ASP A 42 -10.08 2.12 -2.32
N HIS A 43 -9.61 1.12 -3.07
CA HIS A 43 -8.54 0.24 -2.59
C HIS A 43 -7.39 0.16 -3.59
N PHE A 44 -6.32 0.87 -3.28
CA PHE A 44 -5.10 0.88 -4.05
C PHE A 44 -3.92 1.19 -3.13
N PHE A 45 -2.74 0.81 -3.60
CA PHE A 45 -1.48 1.27 -3.06
C PHE A 45 -1.00 2.49 -3.84
N VAL A 46 -0.19 3.31 -3.20
CA VAL A 46 0.40 4.53 -3.75
C VAL A 46 1.90 4.31 -3.87
N GLY A 47 2.42 4.49 -5.09
CA GLY A 47 3.84 4.56 -5.36
C GLY A 47 4.48 5.77 -4.71
N LEU A 48 5.52 5.58 -3.90
CA LEU A 48 6.16 6.68 -3.19
C LEU A 48 6.97 7.60 -4.12
N GLN A 49 7.49 7.08 -5.23
CA GLN A 49 8.31 7.85 -6.17
C GLN A 49 7.44 8.54 -7.22
N SER A 50 6.53 7.79 -7.85
CA SER A 50 5.68 8.31 -8.91
C SER A 50 4.39 8.98 -8.41
N GLY A 51 3.96 8.67 -7.18
CA GLY A 51 2.65 9.06 -6.63
C GLY A 51 1.47 8.36 -7.30
N LYS A 52 1.73 7.42 -8.21
CA LYS A 52 0.70 6.77 -9.02
C LYS A 52 0.09 5.57 -8.27
N PRO A 53 -1.17 5.25 -8.58
CA PRO A 53 -1.85 4.13 -7.96
C PRO A 53 -1.36 2.78 -8.50
N SER A 54 -1.35 1.77 -7.64
CA SER A 54 -1.18 0.36 -8.00
C SER A 54 -2.25 -0.47 -7.32
N LEU A 55 -2.93 -1.33 -8.07
CA LEU A 55 -3.94 -2.23 -7.48
C LEU A 55 -3.29 -3.36 -6.66
N TYR A 56 -2.09 -3.77 -7.07
CA TYR A 56 -1.36 -4.87 -6.47
C TYR A 56 0.02 -4.41 -6.01
N GLY A 57 0.55 -5.06 -4.98
CA GLY A 57 1.94 -4.93 -4.58
C GLY A 57 2.56 -6.31 -4.37
N TRP A 58 3.89 -6.37 -4.40
CA TRP A 58 4.66 -7.58 -4.18
C TRP A 58 5.52 -7.39 -2.94
N VAL A 59 5.47 -8.38 -2.06
CA VAL A 59 6.32 -8.40 -0.87
C VAL A 59 7.76 -8.58 -1.31
N LYS A 60 8.64 -7.72 -0.80
CA LYS A 60 10.08 -7.75 -1.05
C LYS A 60 10.81 -7.76 0.28
N ASP A 61 11.80 -8.62 0.38
CA ASP A 61 12.67 -8.67 1.56
C ASP A 61 13.80 -7.65 1.37
N VAL A 62 14.09 -6.87 2.40
CA VAL A 62 15.17 -5.88 2.37
C VAL A 62 16.30 -6.34 3.29
N LYS A 63 17.54 -6.24 2.79
CA LYS A 63 18.74 -6.62 3.55
C LYS A 63 18.92 -5.73 4.77
N ASP A 64 18.74 -4.42 4.56
CA ASP A 64 18.82 -3.41 5.59
C ASP A 64 17.39 -3.00 5.99
N PRO A 65 16.96 -3.27 7.24
CA PRO A 65 15.63 -2.90 7.70
C PRO A 65 15.40 -1.39 7.59
N ILE A 66 14.25 -1.00 7.07
CA ILE A 66 13.87 0.41 6.92
C ILE A 66 13.09 0.87 8.15
N SER A 67 13.51 1.98 8.76
CA SER A 67 12.81 2.54 9.92
C SER A 67 11.48 3.19 9.52
N VAL A 68 10.54 3.25 10.45
CA VAL A 68 9.29 4.01 10.28
C VAL A 68 9.58 5.48 9.94
N GLU A 69 10.56 6.08 10.60
CA GLU A 69 10.94 7.48 10.43
C GLU A 69 11.43 7.75 9.01
N GLU A 70 12.26 6.86 8.45
CA GLU A 70 12.70 6.95 7.06
C GLU A 70 11.53 6.81 6.07
N LEU A 71 10.58 5.90 6.35
CA LEU A 71 9.38 5.76 5.53
C LEU A 71 8.48 7.00 5.59
N ILE A 72 8.37 7.64 6.76
CA ILE A 72 7.62 8.90 6.91
C ILE A 72 8.23 9.98 6.03
N GLU A 73 9.56 10.14 6.04
CA GLU A 73 10.23 11.12 5.19
C GLU A 73 10.04 10.82 3.71
N LYS A 74 10.13 9.55 3.29
CA LYS A 74 9.82 9.14 1.91
C LYS A 74 8.38 9.46 1.52
N VAL A 75 7.41 9.24 2.41
CA VAL A 75 6.00 9.55 2.16
C VAL A 75 5.77 11.06 2.05
N LYS A 76 6.40 11.87 2.91
CA LYS A 76 6.28 13.34 2.85
C LYS A 76 6.80 13.93 1.54
N LEU A 77 7.85 13.34 0.99
CA LEU A 77 8.42 13.73 -0.31
C LEU A 77 7.63 13.17 -1.50
N SER A 78 6.70 12.24 -1.26
CA SER A 78 5.96 11.61 -2.33
C SER A 78 4.93 12.55 -2.96
N PRO A 79 4.83 12.62 -4.30
CA PRO A 79 3.73 13.31 -4.97
C PRO A 79 2.36 12.65 -4.68
N GLY A 80 2.35 11.42 -4.15
CA GLY A 80 1.15 10.70 -3.73
C GLY A 80 0.71 10.95 -2.28
N LEU A 81 1.38 11.84 -1.53
CA LEU A 81 1.11 12.13 -0.11
C LEU A 81 -0.38 12.33 0.21
N VAL A 82 -1.09 13.07 -0.65
CA VAL A 82 -2.53 13.37 -0.51
C VAL A 82 -3.41 12.12 -0.42
N HIS A 83 -2.94 10.99 -0.95
CA HIS A 83 -3.63 9.70 -0.90
C HIS A 83 -3.28 8.88 0.33
N ILE A 84 -2.18 9.18 1.03
CA ILE A 84 -1.66 8.39 2.15
C ILE A 84 -2.11 8.98 3.49
N GLY A 85 -2.02 10.29 3.69
CA GLY A 85 -2.41 10.90 4.97
C GLY A 85 -2.31 12.42 4.96
N ARG A 86 -3.03 13.08 5.89
CA ARG A 86 -3.02 14.55 6.01
C ARG A 86 -2.02 15.05 7.04
N ASP A 87 -1.75 14.24 8.05
CA ASP A 87 -0.79 14.54 9.11
C ASP A 87 0.15 13.35 9.35
N ILE A 88 1.17 13.56 10.20
CA ILE A 88 2.18 12.55 10.53
C ILE A 88 1.53 11.32 11.20
N LYS A 89 0.46 11.49 11.96
CA LYS A 89 -0.20 10.40 12.68
C LYS A 89 -0.93 9.47 11.71
N ASP A 90 -1.61 10.03 10.72
CA ASP A 90 -2.26 9.31 9.63
C ASP A 90 -1.25 8.58 8.75
N ILE A 91 -0.16 9.26 8.36
CA ILE A 91 0.93 8.67 7.58
C ILE A 91 1.52 7.47 8.33
N LYS A 92 1.84 7.66 9.61
CA LYS A 92 2.39 6.58 10.45
C LYS A 92 1.41 5.41 10.56
N LYS A 93 0.11 5.68 10.69
CA LYS A 93 -0.93 4.65 10.71
C LYS A 93 -0.95 3.84 9.41
N GLN A 94 -0.87 4.49 8.25
CA GLN A 94 -0.85 3.78 6.96
C GLN A 94 0.42 2.98 6.72
N ILE A 95 1.58 3.50 7.14
CA ILE A 95 2.84 2.75 7.13
C ILE A 95 2.71 1.48 7.97
N HIS A 96 2.26 1.60 9.22
CA HIS A 96 2.10 0.44 10.10
C HIS A 96 1.09 -0.56 9.55
N PHE A 97 -0.05 -0.07 9.06
CA PHE A 97 -1.06 -0.90 8.42
C PHE A 97 -0.47 -1.70 7.26
N THR A 98 0.26 -1.02 6.36
CA THR A 98 0.86 -1.65 5.19
C THR A 98 1.90 -2.69 5.59
N MET A 99 2.87 -2.30 6.41
CA MET A 99 4.02 -3.15 6.74
C MET A 99 3.63 -4.32 7.65
N ASN A 100 2.77 -4.10 8.65
CA ASN A 100 2.28 -5.19 9.50
C ASN A 100 1.38 -6.17 8.73
N GLY A 101 0.66 -5.69 7.70
CA GLY A 101 -0.16 -6.52 6.82
C GLY A 101 0.65 -7.53 6.01
N ILE A 102 1.94 -7.24 5.75
CA ILE A 102 2.80 -8.09 4.93
C ILE A 102 3.91 -8.81 5.69
N ILE A 103 4.15 -8.49 6.96
CA ILE A 103 5.33 -8.96 7.72
C ILE A 103 5.47 -10.49 7.79
N LYS A 104 4.36 -11.22 7.75
CA LYS A 104 4.33 -12.70 7.79
C LYS A 104 4.33 -13.35 6.41
N LEU A 105 4.30 -12.56 5.34
CA LEU A 105 4.24 -13.07 3.97
C LEU A 105 5.65 -13.33 3.42
N LYS A 106 5.74 -14.32 2.52
CA LYS A 106 7.00 -14.66 1.84
C LYS A 106 7.30 -13.62 0.77
N GLU A 107 8.58 -13.42 0.48
CA GLU A 107 9.01 -12.63 -0.67
C GLU A 107 8.31 -13.10 -1.96
N GLY A 108 8.01 -12.15 -2.84
CA GLY A 108 7.30 -12.36 -4.10
C GLY A 108 5.79 -12.56 -3.95
N THR A 109 5.24 -12.65 -2.74
CA THR A 109 3.79 -12.79 -2.53
C THR A 109 3.07 -11.55 -3.07
N PRO A 110 2.16 -11.69 -4.05
CA PRO A 110 1.35 -10.57 -4.49
C PRO A 110 0.20 -10.34 -3.51
N VAL A 111 -0.11 -9.07 -3.26
CA VAL A 111 -1.19 -8.64 -2.36
C VAL A 111 -2.05 -7.57 -3.00
N LEU A 112 -3.30 -7.48 -2.56
CA LEU A 112 -4.19 -6.34 -2.78
C LEU A 112 -4.61 -5.75 -1.44
N THR A 113 -5.18 -4.54 -1.45
CA THR A 113 -5.90 -3.99 -0.30
C THR A 113 -7.39 -3.91 -0.64
N ASP A 114 -8.25 -4.06 0.36
CA ASP A 114 -9.70 -3.88 0.27
C ASP A 114 -10.29 -3.29 1.57
N PHE A 115 -11.59 -2.95 1.55
CA PHE A 115 -12.38 -2.65 2.75
C PHE A 115 -13.39 -3.78 2.98
N SER A 116 -13.51 -4.21 4.23
CA SER A 116 -14.53 -5.17 4.66
C SER A 116 -15.31 -4.61 5.85
N ASP A 117 -16.61 -4.88 5.91
CA ASP A 117 -17.43 -4.50 7.06
C ASP A 117 -16.98 -5.28 8.31
N LYS A 118 -16.89 -4.58 9.44
CA LYS A 118 -16.46 -5.17 10.72
C LYS A 118 -17.46 -6.20 11.23
N SER A 119 -18.76 -5.98 11.02
CA SER A 119 -19.81 -6.96 11.31
C SER A 119 -21.06 -6.70 10.48
N PHE A 120 -21.97 -7.67 10.40
CA PHE A 120 -23.28 -7.51 9.74
C PHE A 120 -24.15 -6.39 10.35
N LYS A 121 -23.99 -6.08 11.64
CA LYS A 121 -24.76 -5.04 12.34
C LYS A 121 -24.06 -3.68 12.35
N ASP A 122 -22.73 -3.68 12.30
CA ASP A 122 -21.89 -2.50 12.42
C ASP A 122 -21.19 -2.25 11.07
N LYS A 123 -21.73 -1.33 10.28
CA LYS A 123 -21.25 -0.93 8.94
C LYS A 123 -19.92 -0.17 8.98
N THR A 124 -19.15 -0.31 10.05
CA THR A 124 -17.80 0.24 10.14
C THR A 124 -16.89 -0.52 9.19
N GLN A 125 -16.42 0.14 8.14
CA GLN A 125 -15.48 -0.43 7.17
C GLN A 125 -14.06 -0.49 7.75
N VAL A 126 -13.40 -1.63 7.58
CA VAL A 126 -12.03 -1.88 8.01
C VAL A 126 -11.18 -2.22 6.80
N GLN A 127 -10.05 -1.53 6.65
CA GLN A 127 -9.07 -1.80 5.60
C GLN A 127 -8.34 -3.10 5.89
N LYS A 128 -8.09 -3.91 4.85
CA LYS A 128 -7.29 -5.13 4.96
C LYS A 128 -6.33 -5.25 3.79
N ILE A 129 -5.29 -6.07 3.99
CA ILE A 129 -4.35 -6.50 2.97
C ILE A 129 -4.49 -8.01 2.81
N HIS A 130 -4.72 -8.44 1.58
CA HIS A 130 -4.98 -9.83 1.23
C HIS A 130 -3.94 -10.34 0.26
N LYS A 131 -3.39 -11.53 0.54
CA LYS A 131 -2.64 -12.29 -0.48
C LYS A 131 -3.58 -12.63 -1.63
N VAL A 132 -3.06 -12.57 -2.85
CA VAL A 132 -3.82 -12.92 -4.06
C VAL A 132 -3.10 -14.01 -4.85
N PHE A 133 -3.86 -14.72 -5.68
CA PHE A 133 -3.29 -15.66 -6.64
C PHE A 133 -3.48 -15.06 -8.02
N LEU A 134 -2.39 -14.53 -8.56
CA LEU A 134 -2.34 -13.96 -9.89
C LEU A 134 -2.12 -15.11 -10.87
N LYS A 135 -3.19 -15.52 -11.56
CA LYS A 135 -3.08 -16.37 -12.76
C LYS A 135 -2.47 -15.59 -13.92
#